data_AF-A0A0K1K5I6-F1
#
_entry.id   AF-A0A0K1K5I6-F1
#
_cell.length_a   1.000
_cell.length_b   1.000
_cell.length_c   1.000
_cell.angle_alpha   90.00
_cell.angle_beta   90.00
_cell.angle_gamma   90.00
#
_symmetry.space_group_name_H-M   'P 1'
#
loop_
_entity.id
_entity.type
_entity.pdbx_description
1 polymer ?
#
loop_
_entity_poly.entity_id
_entity_poly.type
_entity_poly.pdbx_seq_one_letter_code
_entity_poly.pdbx_strand_id
1 'polypeptide(L)'
;MPAHGAWAAAGLAPGLAPLDARLNEQILMLPAGAGGRERLETTLFKPDGSGPFPLLVINHGKAPGNPRLQRRDRFVYMAAAFVRRGYAVLVPMRTGFANSSGRYSDFGCNMTANGYAQAADIADVLEYASQQSWIDARRIVVAGQSYGGLASMALATQDIPGVRGVLNFAGGLRTIGGSCDWQQALVQAFADYGRRSRLPSLWLYGANDSFFAPPLVSRLHQAYTRGGGKAQLLSYGAFKNDAHRMLASRDGEKIWLPHAERFLQSIGMPFREVYALADTPPAPASHYAALEDVAALPYVPERGREQYRAFLKRMTPRAFAISASGAWGWAEEGEEPEARALAACQSSSEQPCRLYSVDERVVWPDASAGRTD
;
A
#
# COMPACT_ATOMS: atom_id res chain seq x y z
N MET A 1 -23.39 -13.08 21.96
CA MET A 1 -21.94 -12.89 22.19
C MET A 1 -21.22 -13.21 20.88
N PRO A 2 -20.72 -12.22 20.11
CA PRO A 2 -20.08 -12.51 18.84
C PRO A 2 -18.62 -12.88 19.07
N ALA A 3 -18.20 -14.00 18.47
CA ALA A 3 -16.85 -14.52 18.53
C ALA A 3 -15.91 -13.65 17.67
N HIS A 4 -14.81 -13.21 18.29
CA HIS A 4 -13.68 -12.58 17.63
C HIS A 4 -12.99 -13.58 16.69
N GLY A 5 -13.14 -13.39 15.39
CA GLY A 5 -12.38 -14.11 14.37
C GLY A 5 -10.92 -13.65 14.37
N ALA A 6 -10.08 -14.38 15.09
CA ALA A 6 -8.63 -14.28 15.01
C ALA A 6 -8.17 -14.77 13.62
N TRP A 7 -7.52 -13.88 12.86
CA TRP A 7 -6.85 -14.25 11.62
C TRP A 7 -5.54 -14.94 11.99
N ALA A 8 -5.51 -16.26 11.88
CA ALA A 8 -4.27 -17.02 11.90
C ALA A 8 -3.47 -16.67 10.64
N ALA A 9 -2.35 -15.97 10.82
CA ALA A 9 -1.35 -15.82 9.77
C ALA A 9 -0.67 -17.17 9.58
N ALA A 10 -1.04 -17.89 8.51
CA ALA A 10 -0.23 -19.00 8.03
C ALA A 10 1.11 -18.41 7.53
N GLY A 11 2.19 -18.77 8.21
CA GLY A 11 3.55 -18.47 7.76
C GLY A 11 3.81 -19.19 6.44
N LEU A 12 3.80 -18.43 5.34
CA LEU A 12 4.14 -18.89 4.00
C LEU A 12 5.59 -18.50 3.70
N ALA A 13 6.35 -19.42 3.11
CA ALA A 13 7.61 -19.09 2.46
C ALA A 13 7.35 -18.05 1.34
N PRO A 14 8.18 -17.00 1.20
CA PRO A 14 7.91 -15.92 0.27
C PRO A 14 8.24 -16.36 -1.15
N GLY A 15 7.23 -16.86 -1.88
CA GLY A 15 7.23 -16.68 -3.33
C GLY A 15 7.07 -15.18 -3.60
N LEU A 16 8.16 -14.50 -3.93
CA LEU A 16 8.11 -13.10 -4.37
C LEU A 16 7.12 -13.04 -5.55
N ALA A 17 6.11 -12.17 -5.43
CA ALA A 17 5.29 -11.86 -6.60
C ALA A 17 6.22 -11.36 -7.72
N PRO A 18 6.02 -11.78 -8.97
CA PRO A 18 6.86 -11.32 -10.08
C PRO A 18 6.82 -9.79 -10.15
N LEU A 19 7.96 -9.20 -10.51
CA LEU A 19 8.06 -7.75 -10.71
C LEU A 19 7.16 -7.31 -11.87
N ASP A 20 6.49 -6.17 -11.72
CA ASP A 20 5.64 -5.62 -12.75
C ASP A 20 6.48 -4.91 -13.81
N ALA A 21 6.78 -5.64 -14.89
CA ALA A 21 7.56 -5.12 -16.02
C ALA A 21 6.92 -3.87 -16.65
N ARG A 22 5.60 -3.71 -16.58
CA ARG A 22 4.89 -2.55 -17.14
C ARG A 22 5.20 -1.27 -16.37
N LEU A 23 5.53 -1.40 -15.09
CA LEU A 23 5.94 -0.29 -14.22
C LEU A 23 7.47 -0.15 -14.13
N ASN A 24 8.22 -0.95 -14.91
CA ASN A 24 9.66 -1.10 -14.78
C ASN A 24 10.06 -1.30 -13.30
N GLU A 25 9.35 -2.20 -12.63
CA GLU A 25 9.56 -2.44 -11.20
C GLU A 25 10.94 -3.08 -10.97
N GLN A 26 11.67 -2.52 -10.01
CA GLN A 26 12.97 -3.02 -9.57
C GLN A 26 13.03 -3.03 -8.04
N ILE A 27 13.90 -3.87 -7.48
CA ILE A 27 14.22 -3.86 -6.05
C ILE A 27 15.65 -3.35 -5.91
N LEU A 28 15.81 -2.26 -5.18
CA LEU A 28 17.09 -1.64 -4.85
C LEU A 28 17.38 -1.81 -3.36
N MET A 29 18.66 -1.83 -2.99
CA MET A 29 19.08 -1.75 -1.60
C MET A 29 19.71 -0.38 -1.37
N LEU A 30 18.97 0.59 -0.83
CA LEU A 30 19.45 1.97 -0.67
C LEU A 30 20.28 2.11 0.62
N PRO A 31 21.37 2.90 0.62
CA PRO A 31 22.11 3.18 1.86
C PRO A 31 21.25 3.97 2.85
N ALA A 32 21.37 3.66 4.13
CA ALA A 32 20.68 4.37 5.22
C ALA A 32 21.45 4.32 6.54
N GLY A 33 20.98 5.11 7.51
CA GLY A 33 21.57 5.25 8.82
C GLY A 33 22.94 5.91 8.81
N ALA A 34 23.55 5.99 9.99
CA ALA A 34 24.82 6.68 10.18
C ALA A 34 25.93 6.12 9.27
N GLY A 35 26.37 6.95 8.31
CA GLY A 35 27.41 6.62 7.32
C GLY A 35 26.95 5.65 6.23
N GLY A 36 25.64 5.48 6.00
CA GLY A 36 25.11 4.58 4.97
C GLY A 36 25.36 3.10 5.24
N ARG A 37 25.52 2.72 6.52
CA ARG A 37 25.87 1.35 6.94
C ARG A 37 24.69 0.38 6.89
N GLU A 38 23.47 0.89 7.00
CA GLU A 38 22.27 0.09 6.82
C GLU A 38 21.83 0.12 5.36
N ARG A 39 20.98 -0.84 4.97
CA ARG A 39 20.46 -1.02 3.62
C ARG A 39 18.96 -1.19 3.66
N LEU A 40 18.23 -0.32 2.97
CA LEU A 40 16.78 -0.37 2.86
C LEU A 40 16.37 -1.06 1.56
N GLU A 41 15.67 -2.19 1.68
CA GLU A 41 14.96 -2.81 0.55
C GLU A 41 13.92 -1.81 0.04
N THR A 42 14.11 -1.33 -1.18
CA THR A 42 13.30 -0.27 -1.77
C THR A 42 12.77 -0.71 -3.12
N THR A 43 11.45 -0.69 -3.27
CA THR A 43 10.82 -0.87 -4.57
C THR A 43 10.95 0.41 -5.38
N LEU A 44 11.48 0.31 -6.59
CA LEU A 44 11.48 1.39 -7.59
C LEU A 44 10.45 1.05 -8.66
N PHE A 45 9.59 2.01 -8.99
CA PHE A 45 8.85 2.04 -10.25
C PHE A 45 9.30 3.27 -11.04
N LYS A 46 9.70 3.08 -12.29
CA LYS A 46 10.38 4.12 -13.07
C LYS A 46 9.80 4.23 -14.47
N PRO A 47 9.29 5.41 -14.89
CA PRO A 47 8.90 5.60 -16.27
C PRO A 47 10.07 5.35 -17.23
N ASP A 48 9.76 4.94 -18.46
CA ASP A 48 10.76 4.78 -19.50
C ASP A 48 11.44 6.11 -19.84
N GLY A 49 12.72 6.04 -20.22
CA GLY A 49 13.53 7.21 -20.56
C GLY A 49 14.52 7.64 -19.48
N SER A 50 15.22 8.74 -19.78
CA SER A 50 16.36 9.24 -18.99
C SER A 50 15.99 10.15 -17.82
N GLY A 51 14.74 10.62 -17.74
CA GLY A 51 14.33 11.65 -16.78
C GLY A 51 14.83 13.05 -17.17
N PRO A 52 14.92 14.01 -16.22
CA PRO A 52 14.67 13.82 -14.79
C PRO A 52 13.16 13.72 -14.46
N PHE A 53 12.79 12.74 -13.64
CA PHE A 53 11.41 12.49 -13.23
C PHE A 53 11.10 13.15 -11.89
N PRO A 54 9.94 13.82 -11.71
CA PRO A 54 9.45 14.14 -10.36
C PRO A 54 9.34 12.86 -9.52
N LEU A 55 9.50 12.98 -8.20
CA LEU A 55 9.58 11.83 -7.30
C LEU A 55 8.37 11.74 -6.38
N LEU A 56 7.85 10.53 -6.22
CA LEU A 56 6.98 10.13 -5.12
C LEU A 56 7.73 9.14 -4.23
N VAL A 57 7.73 9.35 -2.91
CA VAL A 57 8.17 8.34 -1.93
C VAL A 57 6.96 7.87 -1.13
N ILE A 58 6.65 6.57 -1.14
CA ILE A 58 5.48 5.99 -0.45
C ILE A 58 5.94 5.17 0.76
N ASN A 59 5.39 5.48 1.93
CA ASN A 59 5.80 4.89 3.19
C ASN A 59 4.76 3.93 3.76
N HIS A 60 5.19 2.70 4.03
CA HIS A 60 4.34 1.62 4.52
C HIS A 60 3.88 1.79 5.97
N GLY A 61 2.77 1.14 6.32
CA GLY A 61 2.28 1.03 7.71
C GLY A 61 3.11 0.05 8.55
N LYS A 62 2.50 -0.55 9.57
CA LYS A 62 3.09 -1.67 10.32
C LYS A 62 1.98 -2.63 10.70
N ALA A 63 2.10 -3.88 10.25
CA ALA A 63 1.24 -4.97 10.73
C ALA A 63 1.69 -5.46 12.12
N PRO A 64 0.80 -6.12 12.89
CA PRO A 64 1.21 -6.87 14.08
C PRO A 64 2.27 -7.94 13.78
N GLY A 65 3.05 -8.32 14.80
CA GLY A 65 4.09 -9.35 14.67
C GLY A 65 5.48 -8.79 14.36
N ASN A 66 6.40 -9.68 13.98
CA ASN A 66 7.79 -9.34 13.72
C ASN A 66 7.94 -8.52 12.42
N PRO A 67 8.45 -7.27 12.47
CA PRO A 67 8.69 -6.44 11.28
C PRO A 67 9.53 -7.11 10.18
N ARG A 68 10.50 -7.95 10.55
CA ARG A 68 11.35 -8.69 9.60
C ARG A 68 10.59 -9.74 8.78
N LEU A 69 9.46 -10.23 9.29
CA LEU A 69 8.62 -11.21 8.60
C LEU A 69 7.50 -10.55 7.79
N GLN A 70 7.38 -9.22 7.84
CA GLN A 70 6.41 -8.51 7.01
C GLN A 70 6.89 -8.51 5.56
N ARG A 71 5.95 -8.68 4.64
CA ARG A 71 6.25 -8.66 3.20
C ARG A 71 6.62 -7.24 2.77
N ARG A 72 7.41 -7.15 1.71
CA ARG A 72 7.66 -5.90 0.99
C ARG A 72 6.34 -5.29 0.50
N ASP A 73 6.10 -4.03 0.85
CA ASP A 73 4.98 -3.25 0.34
C ASP A 73 5.31 -2.65 -1.03
N ARG A 74 4.29 -2.57 -1.89
CA ARG A 74 4.42 -2.12 -3.28
C ARG A 74 3.54 -0.92 -3.62
N PHE A 75 2.36 -0.81 -3.01
CA PHE A 75 1.36 0.23 -3.33
C PHE A 75 1.09 0.35 -4.85
N VAL A 76 0.88 -0.78 -5.55
CA VAL A 76 0.94 -0.80 -7.02
C VAL A 76 -0.11 0.09 -7.66
N TYR A 77 -1.30 0.25 -7.05
CA TYR A 77 -2.32 1.17 -7.58
C TYR A 77 -1.86 2.63 -7.52
N MET A 78 -1.33 3.09 -6.37
CA MET A 78 -0.81 4.46 -6.25
C MET A 78 0.45 4.65 -7.11
N ALA A 79 1.35 3.69 -7.14
CA ALA A 79 2.55 3.74 -7.96
C ALA A 79 2.19 3.87 -9.45
N ALA A 80 1.27 3.04 -9.96
CA ALA A 80 0.81 3.10 -11.34
C ALA A 80 0.19 4.47 -11.69
N ALA A 81 -0.66 5.01 -10.82
CA ALA A 81 -1.28 6.31 -11.03
C ALA A 81 -0.25 7.45 -11.17
N PHE A 82 0.85 7.38 -10.41
CA PHE A 82 1.94 8.36 -10.47
C PHE A 82 2.90 8.11 -11.63
N VAL A 83 3.22 6.86 -11.96
CA VAL A 83 4.04 6.53 -13.14
C VAL A 83 3.36 7.01 -14.43
N ARG A 84 2.03 6.83 -14.58
CA ARG A 84 1.27 7.42 -15.71
C ARG A 84 1.48 8.94 -15.85
N ARG A 85 1.75 9.63 -14.74
CA ARG A 85 1.98 11.08 -14.65
C ARG A 85 3.46 11.47 -14.70
N GLY A 86 4.32 10.50 -15.03
CA GLY A 86 5.74 10.69 -15.24
C GLY A 86 6.59 10.76 -13.98
N TYR A 87 6.09 10.24 -12.86
CA TYR A 87 6.85 10.16 -11.63
C TYR A 87 7.68 8.88 -11.57
N ALA A 88 8.91 9.00 -11.08
CA ALA A 88 9.55 7.88 -10.42
C ALA A 88 8.92 7.69 -9.03
N VAL A 89 8.81 6.44 -8.59
CA VAL A 89 8.20 6.08 -7.31
C VAL A 89 9.16 5.19 -6.54
N LEU A 90 9.49 5.59 -5.31
CA LEU A 90 10.26 4.79 -4.36
C LEU A 90 9.37 4.34 -3.20
N VAL A 91 9.40 3.06 -2.88
CA VAL A 91 8.68 2.47 -1.74
C VAL A 91 9.70 1.77 -0.84
N PRO A 92 10.35 2.50 0.09
CA PRO A 92 11.33 1.91 0.99
C PRO A 92 10.65 1.11 2.10
N MET A 93 11.14 -0.11 2.33
CA MET A 93 10.93 -0.83 3.59
C MET A 93 11.89 -0.24 4.62
N ARG A 94 11.35 0.37 5.68
CA ARG A 94 12.15 1.07 6.71
C ARG A 94 13.04 0.11 7.50
N THR A 95 14.01 0.64 8.23
CA THR A 95 15.02 -0.13 8.96
C THR A 95 14.40 -1.23 9.82
N GLY A 96 14.86 -2.46 9.63
CA GLY A 96 14.37 -3.65 10.32
C GLY A 96 13.05 -4.26 9.82
N PHE A 97 12.47 -3.75 8.73
CA PHE A 97 11.32 -4.37 8.04
C PHE A 97 11.77 -5.21 6.85
N ALA A 98 11.01 -6.28 6.55
CA ALA A 98 11.26 -7.17 5.40
C ALA A 98 12.76 -7.51 5.26
N ASN A 99 13.35 -7.30 4.07
CA ASN A 99 14.77 -7.56 3.83
C ASN A 99 15.69 -6.37 4.14
N SER A 100 15.18 -5.24 4.64
CA SER A 100 16.02 -4.13 5.09
C SER A 100 16.88 -4.56 6.29
N SER A 101 18.13 -4.09 6.33
CA SER A 101 19.05 -4.38 7.43
C SER A 101 18.68 -3.58 8.70
N GLY A 102 19.52 -3.68 9.73
CA GLY A 102 19.32 -2.98 10.99
C GLY A 102 18.19 -3.56 11.86
N ARG A 103 17.85 -2.87 12.95
CA ARG A 103 16.84 -3.33 13.90
C ARG A 103 15.73 -2.29 14.01
N TYR A 104 14.48 -2.76 13.90
CA TYR A 104 13.32 -1.93 14.17
C TYR A 104 13.36 -1.44 15.63
N SER A 105 13.13 -0.13 15.82
CA SER A 105 13.01 0.50 17.13
C SER A 105 11.56 0.85 17.42
N ASP A 106 11.08 0.50 18.61
CA ASP A 106 9.75 0.85 19.11
C ASP A 106 9.87 1.78 20.31
N PHE A 107 9.22 2.93 20.27
CA PHE A 107 9.22 3.89 21.38
C PHE A 107 7.92 3.86 22.19
N GLY A 108 7.10 2.81 22.02
CA GLY A 108 5.86 2.62 22.75
C GLY A 108 4.95 3.84 22.63
N CYS A 109 4.52 4.38 23.76
CA CYS A 109 3.61 5.52 23.77
C CYS A 109 4.23 6.85 23.32
N ASN A 110 5.54 6.92 23.11
CA ASN A 110 6.16 8.11 22.55
C ASN A 110 5.96 8.14 21.03
N MET A 111 4.75 8.52 20.61
CA MET A 111 4.34 8.60 19.21
C MET A 111 5.22 9.57 18.41
N THR A 112 5.66 10.66 19.05
CA THR A 112 6.58 11.64 18.46
C THR A 112 7.90 11.01 18.07
N ALA A 113 8.55 10.29 19.00
CA ALA A 113 9.82 9.60 18.76
C ALA A 113 9.67 8.47 17.74
N ASN A 114 8.58 7.70 17.80
CA ASN A 114 8.25 6.70 16.78
C ASN A 114 8.21 7.31 15.37
N GLY A 115 7.48 8.42 15.18
CA GLY A 115 7.41 9.10 13.89
C GLY A 115 8.77 9.62 13.41
N TYR A 116 9.55 10.28 14.29
CA TYR A 116 10.88 10.80 13.91
C TYR A 116 11.89 9.69 13.57
N ALA A 117 11.89 8.60 14.32
CA ALA A 117 12.78 7.48 14.06
C ALA A 117 12.51 6.85 12.69
N GLN A 118 11.23 6.73 12.30
CA GLN A 118 10.86 6.23 10.98
C GLN A 118 11.08 7.27 9.87
N ALA A 119 10.95 8.57 10.17
CA ALA A 119 11.23 9.65 9.22
C ALA A 119 12.71 9.74 8.82
N ALA A 120 13.64 9.32 9.69
CA ALA A 120 15.07 9.29 9.38
C ALA A 120 15.37 8.40 8.15
N ASP A 121 14.78 7.20 8.08
CA ASP A 121 14.93 6.31 6.91
C ASP A 121 14.37 6.96 5.62
N ILE A 122 13.30 7.77 5.74
CA ILE A 122 12.74 8.48 4.58
C ILE A 122 13.70 9.60 4.12
N ALA A 123 14.35 10.29 5.06
CA ALA A 123 15.35 11.30 4.75
C ALA A 123 16.55 10.68 4.02
N ASP A 124 17.04 9.51 4.45
CA ASP A 124 18.13 8.79 3.78
C ASP A 124 17.78 8.39 2.33
N VAL A 125 16.53 7.96 2.11
CA VAL A 125 16.02 7.65 0.76
C VAL A 125 16.00 8.90 -0.12
N LEU A 126 15.60 10.05 0.43
CA LEU A 126 15.59 11.33 -0.27
C LEU A 126 17.01 11.85 -0.55
N GLU A 127 17.95 11.65 0.36
CA GLU A 127 19.36 11.97 0.15
C GLU A 127 19.92 11.16 -1.02
N TYR A 128 19.73 9.83 -1.02
CA TYR A 128 20.12 8.98 -2.14
C TYR A 128 19.46 9.43 -3.45
N ALA A 129 18.14 9.67 -3.43
CA ALA A 129 17.38 10.06 -4.60
C ALA A 129 17.87 11.39 -5.20
N SER A 130 18.25 12.35 -4.36
CA SER A 130 18.74 13.65 -4.80
C SER A 130 20.04 13.60 -5.60
N GLN A 131 20.81 12.51 -5.46
CA GLN A 131 22.08 12.28 -6.16
C GLN A 131 21.89 11.59 -7.53
N GLN A 132 20.66 11.16 -7.86
CA GLN A 132 20.38 10.46 -9.10
C GLN A 132 20.05 11.44 -10.22
N SER A 133 20.82 11.44 -11.31
CA SER A 133 20.62 12.34 -12.45
C SER A 133 19.27 12.20 -13.15
N TRP A 134 18.61 11.05 -12.99
CA TRP A 134 17.29 10.75 -13.55
C TRP A 134 16.13 11.18 -12.63
N ILE A 135 16.40 11.73 -11.44
CA ILE A 135 15.39 12.28 -10.53
C ILE A 135 15.42 13.82 -10.57
N ASP A 136 14.26 14.44 -10.68
CA ASP A 136 14.12 15.88 -10.45
C ASP A 136 14.02 16.15 -8.95
N ALA A 137 15.17 16.36 -8.33
CA ALA A 137 15.29 16.64 -6.90
C ALA A 137 14.58 17.94 -6.44
N ARG A 138 13.97 18.73 -7.34
CA ARG A 138 13.20 19.95 -6.99
C ARG A 138 11.69 19.71 -6.91
N ARG A 139 11.22 18.53 -7.35
CA ARG A 139 9.79 18.16 -7.42
C ARG A 139 9.59 16.80 -6.77
N ILE A 140 9.49 16.82 -5.43
CA ILE A 140 9.30 15.63 -4.61
C ILE A 140 8.01 15.76 -3.81
N VAL A 141 7.22 14.69 -3.76
CA VAL A 141 6.10 14.52 -2.83
C VAL A 141 6.32 13.25 -2.01
N VAL A 142 5.96 13.31 -0.73
CA VAL A 142 6.03 12.15 0.16
C VAL A 142 4.62 11.72 0.53
N ALA A 143 4.37 10.42 0.50
CA ALA A 143 3.11 9.83 0.89
C ALA A 143 3.33 8.76 1.96
N GLY A 144 2.31 8.50 2.75
CA GLY A 144 2.36 7.38 3.68
C GLY A 144 0.98 6.97 4.17
N GLN A 145 0.88 5.69 4.53
CA GLN A 145 -0.33 5.10 5.09
C GLN A 145 -0.11 4.59 6.50
N SER A 146 -1.08 4.79 7.40
CA SER A 146 -1.00 4.33 8.79
C SER A 146 0.28 4.83 9.47
N TYR A 147 1.13 3.93 9.99
CA TYR A 147 2.41 4.31 10.58
C TYR A 147 3.34 5.05 9.61
N GLY A 148 3.27 4.74 8.32
CA GLY A 148 3.98 5.49 7.28
C GLY A 148 3.45 6.90 7.09
N GLY A 149 2.15 7.13 7.34
CA GLY A 149 1.56 8.47 7.37
C GLY A 149 2.08 9.29 8.56
N LEU A 150 2.20 8.67 9.75
CA LEU A 150 2.84 9.32 10.91
C LEU A 150 4.30 9.70 10.59
N ALA A 151 5.07 8.77 10.02
CA ALA A 151 6.46 9.00 9.64
C ALA A 151 6.60 10.11 8.57
N SER A 152 5.71 10.13 7.57
CA SER A 152 5.70 11.17 6.53
C SER A 152 5.37 12.55 7.10
N MET A 153 4.45 12.63 8.06
CA MET A 153 4.14 13.88 8.75
C MET A 153 5.26 14.33 9.69
N ALA A 154 6.00 13.41 10.29
CA ALA A 154 7.20 13.71 11.06
C ALA A 154 8.36 14.19 10.17
N LEU A 155 8.54 13.61 8.98
CA LEU A 155 9.49 14.09 7.96
C LEU A 155 9.18 15.53 7.56
N ALA A 156 7.90 15.89 7.48
CA ALA A 156 7.48 17.23 7.06
C ALA A 156 7.94 18.37 7.97
N THR A 157 8.44 18.05 9.17
CA THR A 157 9.04 19.04 10.08
C THR A 157 10.47 19.40 9.71
N GLN A 158 11.09 18.64 8.79
CA GLN A 158 12.45 18.85 8.32
C GLN A 158 12.44 19.71 7.06
N ASP A 159 13.44 20.57 6.90
CA ASP A 159 13.62 21.37 5.70
C ASP A 159 14.42 20.58 4.66
N ILE A 160 13.77 19.62 4.01
CA ILE A 160 14.40 18.79 2.97
C ILE A 160 14.19 19.46 1.61
N PRO A 161 15.26 19.89 0.92
CA PRO A 161 15.17 20.54 -0.37
C PRO A 161 14.34 19.73 -1.38
N GLY A 162 13.44 20.42 -2.07
CA GLY A 162 12.64 19.85 -3.16
C GLY A 162 11.37 19.10 -2.73
N VAL A 163 11.21 18.77 -1.44
CA VAL A 163 9.94 18.24 -0.92
C VAL A 163 8.89 19.35 -0.92
N ARG A 164 7.83 19.17 -1.69
CA ARG A 164 6.78 20.18 -1.90
C ARG A 164 5.54 20.00 -1.05
N GLY A 165 5.31 18.79 -0.54
CA GLY A 165 4.16 18.50 0.31
C GLY A 165 4.03 17.02 0.66
N VAL A 166 3.02 16.72 1.49
CA VAL A 166 2.76 15.37 2.01
C VAL A 166 1.34 14.90 1.74
N LEU A 167 1.20 13.66 1.28
CA LEU A 167 -0.07 12.94 1.18
C LEU A 167 -0.20 11.95 2.35
N ASN A 168 -1.05 12.27 3.32
CA ASN A 168 -1.25 11.50 4.54
C ASN A 168 -2.53 10.66 4.47
N PHE A 169 -2.41 9.36 4.29
CA PHE A 169 -3.54 8.43 4.19
C PHE A 169 -3.74 7.67 5.50
N ALA A 170 -4.82 7.94 6.21
CA ALA A 170 -5.12 7.29 7.49
C ALA A 170 -3.89 7.25 8.43
N GLY A 171 -3.09 8.32 8.48
CA GLY A 171 -1.81 8.31 9.18
C GLY A 171 -1.94 8.38 10.69
N GLY A 172 -1.12 7.59 11.36
CA GLY A 172 -1.06 7.52 12.81
C GLY A 172 -0.36 6.25 13.28
N LEU A 173 -0.27 6.09 14.59
CA LEU A 173 0.20 4.85 15.20
C LEU A 173 -0.74 4.49 16.35
N ARG A 174 -1.10 3.22 16.42
CA ARG A 174 -1.83 2.65 17.54
C ARG A 174 -0.92 1.67 18.25
N THR A 175 -0.70 1.90 19.55
CA THR A 175 -0.10 0.91 20.43
C THR A 175 -1.20 0.05 21.05
N ILE A 176 -0.96 -1.26 21.16
CA ILE A 176 -1.89 -2.22 21.79
C ILE A 176 -1.25 -2.69 23.09
N GLY A 177 -2.00 -2.61 24.20
CA GLY A 177 -1.53 -2.99 25.52
C GLY A 177 -0.76 -1.87 26.24
N GLY A 178 -0.80 -1.89 27.58
CA GLY A 178 -0.20 -0.87 28.44
C GLY A 178 -1.21 0.16 28.98
N SER A 179 -0.79 0.94 29.97
CA SER A 179 -1.60 1.94 30.67
C SER A 179 -1.68 3.31 29.99
N CYS A 180 -1.16 3.43 28.77
CA CYS A 180 -0.97 4.73 28.14
C CYS A 180 -2.19 5.18 27.31
N ASP A 181 -2.51 6.47 27.37
CA ASP A 181 -3.46 7.11 26.46
C ASP A 181 -2.76 7.37 25.12
N TRP A 182 -2.73 6.34 24.28
CA TRP A 182 -2.11 6.41 22.96
C TRP A 182 -2.78 7.42 22.04
N GLN A 183 -4.09 7.67 22.22
CA GLN A 183 -4.82 8.65 21.42
C GLN A 183 -4.35 10.06 21.74
N GLN A 184 -4.22 10.40 23.03
CA GLN A 184 -3.69 11.69 23.43
C GLN A 184 -2.20 11.84 23.08
N ALA A 185 -1.40 10.78 23.22
CA ALA A 185 -0.01 10.79 22.77
C ALA A 185 0.12 11.04 21.26
N LEU A 186 -0.78 10.47 20.45
CA LEU A 186 -0.84 10.71 19.02
C LEU A 186 -1.25 12.15 18.70
N VAL A 187 -2.26 12.70 19.39
CA VAL A 187 -2.64 14.12 19.29
C VAL A 187 -1.44 15.03 19.62
N GLN A 188 -0.68 14.71 20.65
CA GLN A 188 0.50 15.47 21.04
C GLN A 188 1.62 15.39 19.99
N ALA A 189 1.81 14.24 19.34
CA ALA A 189 2.76 14.11 18.24
C ALA A 189 2.38 14.98 17.05
N PHE A 190 1.11 14.96 16.63
CA PHE A 190 0.63 15.83 15.56
C PHE A 190 0.66 17.32 15.94
N ALA A 191 0.48 17.67 17.22
CA ALA A 191 0.70 19.03 17.70
C ALA A 191 2.18 19.44 17.55
N ASP A 192 3.13 18.57 17.92
CA ASP A 192 4.57 18.83 17.75
C ASP A 192 4.93 19.02 16.27
N TYR A 193 4.44 18.15 15.40
CA TYR A 193 4.69 18.24 13.97
C TYR A 193 4.11 19.53 13.38
N GLY A 194 2.89 19.91 13.76
CA GLY A 194 2.24 21.13 13.29
C GLY A 194 3.02 22.40 13.64
N ARG A 195 3.67 22.45 14.81
CA ARG A 195 4.51 23.59 15.22
C ARG A 195 5.77 23.77 14.36
N ARG A 196 6.29 22.68 13.80
CA ARG A 196 7.58 22.66 13.11
C ARG A 196 7.43 22.62 11.59
N SER A 197 6.43 21.91 11.08
CA SER A 197 6.20 21.72 9.66
C SER A 197 5.84 23.02 8.96
N ARG A 198 6.46 23.24 7.80
CA ARG A 198 6.14 24.34 6.88
C ARG A 198 5.49 23.86 5.59
N LEU A 199 5.52 22.55 5.36
CA LEU A 199 5.02 21.94 4.14
C LEU A 199 3.48 21.84 4.15
N PRO A 200 2.83 22.11 3.01
CA PRO A 200 1.42 21.80 2.83
C PRO A 200 1.22 20.28 2.85
N SER A 201 0.07 19.84 3.35
CA SER A 201 -0.30 18.42 3.37
C SER A 201 -1.78 18.21 3.04
N LEU A 202 -2.09 17.09 2.42
CA LEU A 202 -3.45 16.59 2.20
C LEU A 202 -3.64 15.33 3.04
N TRP A 203 -4.69 15.31 3.86
CA TRP A 203 -5.01 14.24 4.79
C TRP A 203 -6.30 13.56 4.35
N LEU A 204 -6.30 12.23 4.27
CA LEU A 204 -7.46 11.45 3.85
C LEU A 204 -7.79 10.40 4.93
N TYR A 205 -8.97 10.52 5.52
CA TYR A 205 -9.47 9.61 6.57
C TYR A 205 -10.94 9.27 6.31
N GLY A 206 -11.33 8.01 6.49
CA GLY A 206 -12.69 7.54 6.20
C GLY A 206 -13.53 7.32 7.45
N ALA A 207 -14.86 7.33 7.29
CA ALA A 207 -15.80 7.30 8.40
C ALA A 207 -15.78 6.00 9.23
N ASN A 208 -15.45 4.87 8.60
CA ASN A 208 -15.40 3.55 9.22
C ASN A 208 -13.95 3.02 9.38
N ASP A 209 -12.95 3.90 9.52
CA ASP A 209 -11.57 3.49 9.80
C ASP A 209 -11.49 2.82 11.19
N SER A 210 -11.01 1.56 11.21
CA SER A 210 -10.96 0.73 12.42
C SER A 210 -9.91 1.17 13.46
N PHE A 211 -8.99 2.06 13.09
CA PHE A 211 -7.93 2.58 13.95
C PHE A 211 -8.15 4.04 14.33
N PHE A 212 -8.52 4.87 13.36
CA PHE A 212 -8.54 6.32 13.48
C PHE A 212 -9.92 6.88 13.19
N ALA A 213 -10.85 6.67 14.13
CA ALA A 213 -12.22 7.16 14.03
C ALA A 213 -12.30 8.70 13.89
N PRO A 214 -13.35 9.25 13.24
CA PRO A 214 -13.46 10.69 12.96
C PRO A 214 -13.26 11.65 14.15
N PRO A 215 -13.70 11.35 15.38
CA PRO A 215 -13.42 12.21 16.54
C PRO A 215 -11.93 12.32 16.85
N LEU A 216 -11.17 11.23 16.73
CA LEU A 216 -9.71 11.27 16.92
C LEU A 216 -9.06 12.08 15.81
N VAL A 217 -9.38 11.82 14.55
CA VAL A 217 -8.84 12.54 13.39
C VAL A 217 -9.08 14.05 13.51
N SER A 218 -10.29 14.45 13.93
CA SER A 218 -10.60 15.86 14.19
C SER A 218 -9.66 16.47 15.22
N ARG A 219 -9.36 15.76 16.33
CA ARG A 219 -8.39 16.21 17.33
C ARG A 219 -6.96 16.31 16.75
N LEU A 220 -6.53 15.33 15.95
CA LEU A 220 -5.21 15.35 15.30
C LEU A 220 -5.06 16.58 14.38
N HIS A 221 -6.02 16.77 13.47
CA HIS A 221 -5.99 17.85 12.49
C HIS A 221 -6.04 19.22 13.17
N GLN A 222 -6.91 19.40 14.16
CA GLN A 222 -6.99 20.64 14.93
C GLN A 222 -5.70 20.92 15.70
N ALA A 223 -5.09 19.91 16.33
CA ALA A 223 -3.83 20.09 17.06
C ALA A 223 -2.68 20.48 16.12
N TYR A 224 -2.59 19.83 14.96
CA TYR A 224 -1.60 20.15 13.93
C TYR A 224 -1.77 21.57 13.37
N THR A 225 -3.00 21.95 13.00
CA THR A 225 -3.29 23.26 12.38
C THR A 225 -3.21 24.42 13.36
N ARG A 226 -3.65 24.25 14.63
CA ARG A 226 -3.42 25.27 15.68
C ARG A 226 -1.95 25.53 15.96
N GLY A 227 -1.08 24.53 15.72
CA GLY A 227 0.38 24.69 15.78
C GLY A 227 0.98 25.52 14.65
N GLY A 228 0.21 25.82 13.59
CA GLY A 228 0.67 26.51 12.38
C GLY A 228 0.91 25.59 11.18
N GLY A 229 0.67 24.29 11.34
CA GLY A 229 0.80 23.31 10.26
C GLY A 229 -0.27 23.50 9.19
N LYS A 230 0.12 23.30 7.92
CA LYS A 230 -0.78 23.44 6.77
C LYS A 230 -1.35 22.07 6.36
N ALA A 231 -2.62 21.81 6.65
CA ALA A 231 -3.27 20.54 6.32
C ALA A 231 -4.69 20.73 5.78
N GLN A 232 -4.95 20.23 4.58
CA GLN A 232 -6.29 20.04 4.05
C GLN A 232 -6.79 18.67 4.50
N LEU A 233 -7.94 18.61 5.19
CA LEU A 233 -8.54 17.35 5.62
C LEU A 233 -9.71 16.97 4.71
N LEU A 234 -9.59 15.80 4.08
CA LEU A 234 -10.69 15.10 3.44
C LEU A 234 -11.19 13.99 4.36
N SER A 235 -12.31 14.23 5.01
CA SER A 235 -13.09 13.20 5.69
C SER A 235 -14.09 12.61 4.70
N TYR A 236 -13.80 11.42 4.18
CA TYR A 236 -14.70 10.72 3.26
C TYR A 236 -15.64 9.76 4.01
N GLY A 237 -16.67 9.27 3.31
CA GLY A 237 -17.64 8.33 3.87
C GLY A 237 -17.05 6.97 4.24
N ALA A 238 -17.93 5.99 4.47
CA ALA A 238 -17.48 4.62 4.67
C ALA A 238 -16.83 4.08 3.39
N PHE A 239 -15.73 3.35 3.53
CA PHE A 239 -15.15 2.58 2.44
C PHE A 239 -15.25 1.10 2.78
N LYS A 240 -16.18 0.43 2.09
CA LYS A 240 -16.42 -1.01 2.23
C LYS A 240 -16.54 -1.40 3.70
N ASN A 241 -15.80 -2.43 4.13
CA ASN A 241 -15.81 -2.89 5.52
C ASN A 241 -14.86 -2.11 6.44
N ASP A 242 -13.81 -1.47 5.91
CA ASP A 242 -12.84 -0.71 6.69
C ASP A 242 -12.10 0.32 5.80
N ALA A 243 -12.25 1.60 6.13
CA ALA A 243 -11.58 2.68 5.41
C ALA A 243 -10.06 2.69 5.58
N HIS A 244 -9.52 2.00 6.58
CA HIS A 244 -8.07 1.91 6.75
C HIS A 244 -7.36 1.24 5.56
N ARG A 245 -8.10 0.47 4.76
CA ARG A 245 -7.62 -0.27 3.58
C ARG A 245 -7.78 0.49 2.27
N MET A 246 -8.33 1.70 2.29
CA MET A 246 -8.73 2.43 1.08
C MET A 246 -7.59 2.62 0.09
N LEU A 247 -6.40 3.01 0.55
CA LEU A 247 -5.26 3.26 -0.33
C LEU A 247 -4.79 1.99 -1.06
N ALA A 248 -4.87 0.84 -0.40
CA ALA A 248 -4.40 -0.43 -0.95
C ALA A 248 -5.41 -1.07 -1.92
N SER A 249 -6.57 -0.46 -2.15
CA SER A 249 -7.65 -1.03 -2.95
C SER A 249 -7.78 -0.28 -4.28
N ARG A 250 -7.93 -1.02 -5.39
CA ARG A 250 -8.17 -0.45 -6.73
C ARG A 250 -9.31 0.57 -6.73
N ASP A 251 -10.38 0.29 -5.99
CA ASP A 251 -11.57 1.15 -5.95
C ASP A 251 -11.34 2.43 -5.13
N GLY A 252 -10.29 2.47 -4.29
CA GLY A 252 -9.90 3.65 -3.52
C GLY A 252 -9.40 4.79 -4.41
N GLU A 253 -8.84 4.48 -5.59
CA GLU A 253 -8.31 5.48 -6.52
C GLU A 253 -9.33 6.57 -6.87
N LYS A 254 -10.59 6.18 -7.09
CA LYS A 254 -11.69 7.10 -7.41
C LYS A 254 -11.99 8.10 -6.28
N ILE A 255 -11.61 7.76 -5.05
CA ILE A 255 -11.80 8.62 -3.88
C ILE A 255 -10.62 9.58 -3.75
N TRP A 256 -9.39 9.09 -3.78
CA TRP A 256 -8.24 9.92 -3.44
C TRP A 256 -7.64 10.68 -4.62
N LEU A 257 -7.65 10.11 -5.83
CA LEU A 257 -6.92 10.66 -6.98
C LEU A 257 -7.37 12.08 -7.36
N PRO A 258 -8.68 12.40 -7.42
CA PRO A 258 -9.12 13.77 -7.74
C PRO A 258 -8.70 14.81 -6.69
N HIS A 259 -8.54 14.40 -5.43
CA HIS A 259 -8.10 15.29 -4.36
C HIS A 259 -6.57 15.45 -4.37
N ALA A 260 -5.85 14.36 -4.61
CA ALA A 260 -4.41 14.39 -4.82
C ALA A 260 -4.04 15.28 -6.02
N GLU A 261 -4.80 15.23 -7.11
CA GLU A 261 -4.64 16.12 -8.27
C GLU A 261 -4.60 17.58 -7.88
N ARG A 262 -5.70 18.07 -7.26
CA ARG A 262 -5.84 19.47 -6.89
C ARG A 262 -4.76 19.91 -5.92
N PHE A 263 -4.43 19.04 -4.97
CA PHE A 263 -3.37 19.30 -4.02
C PHE A 263 -2.01 19.41 -4.71
N LEU A 264 -1.63 18.44 -5.55
CA LEU A 264 -0.36 18.41 -6.28
C LEU A 264 -0.21 19.63 -7.19
N GLN A 265 -1.25 19.98 -7.94
CA GLN A 265 -1.27 21.19 -8.75
C GLN A 265 -1.06 22.45 -7.90
N SER A 266 -1.69 22.54 -6.72
CA SER A 266 -1.54 23.70 -5.82
C SER A 266 -0.12 23.87 -5.25
N ILE A 267 0.69 22.81 -5.26
CA ILE A 267 2.08 22.80 -4.78
C ILE A 267 3.11 22.73 -5.92
N GLY A 268 2.67 22.98 -7.16
CA GLY A 268 3.54 23.04 -8.34
C GLY A 268 4.03 21.69 -8.84
N MET A 269 3.36 20.60 -8.47
CA MET A 269 3.70 19.25 -8.88
C MET A 269 2.91 18.86 -10.15
N PRO A 270 3.54 18.20 -11.15
CA PRO A 270 2.87 17.80 -12.38
C PRO A 270 1.81 16.73 -12.11
N PHE A 271 0.72 16.72 -12.87
CA PHE A 271 -0.33 15.70 -12.69
C PHE A 271 -0.96 15.22 -14.00
N ARG A 272 -0.51 15.75 -15.14
CA ARG A 272 -0.98 15.29 -16.45
C ARG A 272 -0.45 13.90 -16.72
N GLU A 273 -1.29 13.03 -17.26
CA GLU A 273 -0.83 11.74 -17.78
C GLU A 273 0.01 11.94 -19.03
N VAL A 274 1.23 11.42 -18.98
CA VAL A 274 2.26 11.55 -20.02
C VAL A 274 2.94 10.22 -20.35
N TYR A 275 2.66 9.16 -19.58
CA TYR A 275 3.07 7.79 -19.88
C TYR A 275 1.84 6.89 -20.02
N ALA A 276 1.77 6.19 -21.14
CA ALA A 276 0.83 5.09 -21.31
C ALA A 276 1.45 3.84 -20.66
N LEU A 277 0.87 3.39 -19.56
CA LEU A 277 1.14 2.03 -19.07
C LEU A 277 0.32 1.08 -19.91
N ALA A 278 0.92 -0.01 -20.38
CA ALA A 278 0.15 -1.12 -20.91
C ALA A 278 -0.84 -1.55 -19.81
N ASP A 279 -2.13 -1.35 -20.05
CA ASP A 279 -3.14 -1.95 -19.19
C ASP A 279 -2.93 -3.47 -19.32
N THR A 280 -2.75 -4.18 -18.21
CA THR A 280 -3.02 -5.62 -18.24
C THR A 280 -4.53 -5.66 -18.45
N PRO A 281 -5.03 -6.02 -19.64
CA PRO A 281 -6.46 -6.08 -19.84
C PRO A 281 -6.95 -7.06 -18.78
N PRO A 282 -7.94 -6.67 -17.96
CA PRO A 282 -8.42 -7.58 -16.96
C PRO A 282 -8.90 -8.83 -17.70
N ALA A 283 -8.37 -10.01 -17.35
CA ALA A 283 -8.50 -11.22 -18.16
C ALA A 283 -9.94 -11.35 -18.68
N PRO A 284 -10.14 -11.48 -20.02
CA PRO A 284 -11.47 -11.49 -20.58
C PRO A 284 -12.28 -12.64 -19.98
N ALA A 285 -13.59 -12.43 -19.85
CA ALA A 285 -14.46 -13.52 -19.43
C ALA A 285 -14.29 -14.66 -20.46
N SER A 286 -13.95 -15.85 -19.98
CA SER A 286 -13.76 -17.00 -20.85
C SER A 286 -15.07 -17.62 -21.32
N HIS A 287 -16.20 -17.21 -20.72
CA HIS A 287 -17.52 -17.81 -20.89
C HIS A 287 -17.58 -19.32 -20.57
N TYR A 288 -16.59 -19.86 -19.87
CA TYR A 288 -16.52 -21.27 -19.47
C TYR A 288 -17.72 -21.71 -18.63
N ALA A 289 -18.16 -20.88 -17.68
CA ALA A 289 -19.34 -21.14 -16.84
C ALA A 289 -19.90 -19.82 -16.27
N ALA A 290 -21.13 -19.86 -15.75
CA ALA A 290 -21.64 -18.81 -14.89
C ALA A 290 -20.79 -18.71 -13.61
N LEU A 291 -20.61 -17.50 -13.08
CA LEU A 291 -19.77 -17.28 -11.89
C LEU A 291 -20.29 -18.06 -10.67
N GLU A 292 -21.61 -18.15 -10.54
CA GLU A 292 -22.33 -18.82 -9.45
C GLU A 292 -22.40 -20.34 -9.62
N ASP A 293 -21.98 -20.88 -10.76
CA ASP A 293 -21.98 -22.32 -11.01
C ASP A 293 -20.82 -23.00 -10.25
N VAL A 294 -21.10 -23.31 -8.99
CA VAL A 294 -20.17 -24.01 -8.10
C VAL A 294 -19.86 -25.43 -8.61
N ALA A 295 -20.76 -26.04 -9.39
CA ALA A 295 -20.57 -27.39 -9.93
C ALA A 295 -19.53 -27.38 -11.06
N ALA A 296 -19.38 -26.27 -11.78
CA ALA A 296 -18.44 -26.11 -12.88
C ALA A 296 -16.96 -26.02 -12.47
N LEU A 297 -16.62 -25.82 -11.19
CA LEU A 297 -15.21 -25.76 -10.75
C LEU A 297 -14.49 -27.09 -11.03
N PRO A 298 -13.49 -27.12 -11.93
CA PRO A 298 -12.77 -28.34 -12.24
C PRO A 298 -11.81 -28.71 -11.10
N TYR A 299 -11.62 -30.00 -10.85
CA TYR A 299 -10.69 -30.58 -9.86
C TYR A 299 -10.97 -30.28 -8.38
N VAL A 300 -11.72 -29.22 -8.07
CA VAL A 300 -11.91 -28.75 -6.69
C VAL A 300 -12.84 -29.69 -5.90
N PRO A 301 -12.41 -30.20 -4.73
CA PRO A 301 -13.24 -31.02 -3.85
C PRO A 301 -14.31 -30.20 -3.12
N GLU A 302 -15.29 -30.85 -2.48
CA GLU A 302 -16.44 -30.15 -1.86
C GLU A 302 -16.01 -29.06 -0.86
N ARG A 303 -14.97 -29.31 -0.05
CA ARG A 303 -14.42 -28.29 0.86
C ARG A 303 -13.99 -27.02 0.12
N GLY A 304 -13.39 -27.15 -1.07
CA GLY A 304 -13.02 -25.99 -1.89
C GLY A 304 -14.24 -25.33 -2.53
N ARG A 305 -15.27 -26.10 -2.89
CA ARG A 305 -16.56 -25.58 -3.39
C ARG A 305 -17.33 -24.79 -2.33
N GLU A 306 -17.32 -25.24 -1.08
CA GLU A 306 -17.84 -24.49 0.06
C GLU A 306 -17.10 -23.14 0.23
N GLN A 307 -15.77 -23.16 0.08
CA GLN A 307 -14.96 -21.95 0.14
C GLN A 307 -15.23 -21.03 -1.05
N TYR A 308 -15.52 -21.57 -2.23
CA TYR A 308 -15.97 -20.80 -3.38
C TYR A 308 -17.34 -20.14 -3.12
N ARG A 309 -18.31 -20.85 -2.51
CA ARG A 309 -19.59 -20.25 -2.08
C ARG A 309 -19.39 -19.07 -1.10
N ALA A 310 -18.40 -19.18 -0.21
CA ALA A 310 -18.04 -18.09 0.70
C ALA A 310 -17.32 -16.94 -0.03
N PHE A 311 -16.46 -17.26 -1.00
CA PHE A 311 -15.75 -16.31 -1.86
C PHE A 311 -16.71 -15.45 -2.69
N LEU A 312 -17.79 -16.03 -3.24
CA LEU A 312 -18.79 -15.29 -4.03
C LEU A 312 -19.47 -14.14 -3.27
N LYS A 313 -19.38 -14.12 -1.93
CA LYS A 313 -19.94 -13.06 -1.07
C LYS A 313 -18.90 -12.00 -0.67
N ARG A 314 -17.66 -12.12 -1.15
CA ARG A 314 -16.53 -11.23 -0.80
C ARG A 314 -16.50 -9.96 -1.62
N MET A 315 -15.86 -8.92 -1.10
CA MET A 315 -15.80 -7.62 -1.78
C MET A 315 -14.77 -7.67 -2.91
N THR A 316 -15.08 -7.00 -4.03
CA THR A 316 -14.09 -6.75 -5.10
C THR A 316 -13.13 -5.65 -4.67
N PRO A 317 -11.85 -5.63 -5.07
CA PRO A 317 -11.25 -6.57 -6.00
C PRO A 317 -11.00 -7.95 -5.34
N ARG A 318 -11.30 -9.02 -6.06
CA ARG A 318 -11.19 -10.40 -5.54
C ARG A 318 -10.77 -11.39 -6.62
N ALA A 319 -10.13 -12.48 -6.23
CA ALA A 319 -9.76 -13.53 -7.16
C ALA A 319 -9.79 -14.91 -6.51
N PHE A 320 -10.09 -15.92 -7.32
CA PHE A 320 -10.07 -17.32 -6.93
C PHE A 320 -9.18 -18.10 -7.90
N ALA A 321 -8.27 -18.90 -7.36
CA ALA A 321 -7.35 -19.74 -8.11
C ALA A 321 -7.56 -21.22 -7.76
N ILE A 322 -7.36 -22.08 -8.74
CA ILE A 322 -7.50 -23.54 -8.61
C ILE A 322 -6.35 -24.25 -9.33
N SER A 323 -6.15 -25.52 -9.01
CA SER A 323 -5.13 -26.37 -9.60
C SER A 323 -5.66 -27.76 -9.92
N ALA A 324 -5.04 -28.43 -10.89
CA ALA A 324 -5.34 -29.82 -11.25
C ALA A 324 -5.13 -30.80 -10.08
N SER A 325 -4.33 -30.43 -9.07
CA SER A 325 -4.18 -31.22 -7.84
C SER A 325 -5.39 -31.16 -6.90
N GLY A 326 -6.42 -30.39 -7.22
CA GLY A 326 -7.57 -30.09 -6.34
C GLY A 326 -7.31 -29.00 -5.30
N ALA A 327 -6.11 -28.41 -5.30
CA ALA A 327 -5.80 -27.24 -4.47
C ALA A 327 -6.52 -25.99 -4.98
N TRP A 328 -6.76 -25.06 -4.06
CA TRP A 328 -7.44 -23.79 -4.33
C TRP A 328 -6.90 -22.71 -3.40
N GLY A 329 -7.13 -21.46 -3.77
CA GLY A 329 -6.79 -20.28 -2.97
C GLY A 329 -7.57 -19.06 -3.43
N TRP A 330 -7.85 -18.14 -2.52
CA TRP A 330 -8.57 -16.91 -2.86
C TRP A 330 -8.06 -15.72 -2.06
N ALA A 331 -8.31 -14.54 -2.59
CA ALA A 331 -8.00 -13.28 -1.92
C ALA A 331 -9.08 -12.24 -2.24
N GLU A 332 -9.32 -11.33 -1.29
CA GLU A 332 -10.19 -10.16 -1.43
C GLU A 332 -9.44 -8.90 -0.96
N GLU A 333 -9.84 -7.75 -1.49
CA GLU A 333 -9.34 -6.39 -1.17
C GLU A 333 -7.82 -6.23 -1.26
N GLY A 334 -7.28 -5.05 -0.97
CA GLY A 334 -5.84 -4.84 -0.95
C GLY A 334 -5.16 -5.00 -2.33
N GLU A 335 -3.84 -4.96 -2.31
CA GLU A 335 -3.04 -5.02 -3.53
C GLU A 335 -3.09 -6.43 -4.14
N GLU A 336 -3.18 -6.49 -5.48
CA GLU A 336 -3.02 -7.69 -6.31
C GLU A 336 -3.71 -8.97 -5.77
N PRO A 337 -5.04 -8.98 -5.60
CA PRO A 337 -5.75 -10.18 -5.17
C PRO A 337 -5.52 -11.38 -6.08
N GLU A 338 -5.32 -11.19 -7.38
CA GLU A 338 -5.00 -12.26 -8.33
C GLU A 338 -3.71 -12.99 -7.95
N ALA A 339 -2.62 -12.25 -7.73
CA ALA A 339 -1.33 -12.83 -7.35
C ALA A 339 -1.40 -13.51 -5.97
N ARG A 340 -2.14 -12.93 -5.02
CA ARG A 340 -2.33 -13.54 -3.69
C ARG A 340 -3.18 -14.80 -3.74
N ALA A 341 -4.23 -14.85 -4.55
CA ALA A 341 -5.04 -16.04 -4.75
C ALA A 341 -4.20 -17.18 -5.37
N LEU A 342 -3.39 -16.86 -6.39
CA LEU A 342 -2.45 -17.82 -6.99
C LEU A 342 -1.42 -18.34 -5.98
N ALA A 343 -0.79 -17.45 -5.21
CA ALA A 343 0.18 -17.86 -4.19
C ALA A 343 -0.44 -18.73 -3.08
N ALA A 344 -1.66 -18.36 -2.62
CA ALA A 344 -2.40 -19.15 -1.64
C ALA A 344 -2.71 -20.56 -2.18
N CYS A 345 -3.16 -20.67 -3.43
CA CYS A 345 -3.38 -21.95 -4.09
C CYS A 345 -2.06 -22.75 -4.19
N GLN A 346 -0.99 -22.11 -4.67
CA GLN A 346 0.28 -22.78 -4.96
C GLN A 346 0.95 -23.31 -3.71
N SER A 347 0.74 -22.68 -2.54
CA SER A 347 1.25 -23.15 -1.26
C SER A 347 0.80 -24.56 -0.87
N SER A 348 -0.32 -25.01 -1.43
CA SER A 348 -0.93 -26.32 -1.15
C SER A 348 -1.01 -27.19 -2.40
N SER A 349 -0.32 -26.82 -3.48
CA SER A 349 -0.39 -27.52 -4.76
C SER A 349 0.98 -27.89 -5.30
N GLU A 350 1.11 -29.14 -5.74
CA GLU A 350 2.26 -29.62 -6.51
C GLU A 350 2.11 -29.37 -8.02
N GLN A 351 0.93 -28.91 -8.45
CA GLN A 351 0.60 -28.59 -9.85
C GLN A 351 0.45 -27.06 -10.01
N PRO A 352 0.64 -26.50 -11.22
CA PRO A 352 0.51 -25.07 -11.43
C PRO A 352 -0.92 -24.56 -11.14
N CYS A 353 -1.04 -23.58 -10.26
CA CYS A 353 -2.29 -22.89 -10.03
C CYS A 353 -2.61 -21.88 -11.14
N ARG A 354 -3.90 -21.75 -11.48
CA ARG A 354 -4.41 -20.77 -12.44
C ARG A 354 -5.66 -20.08 -11.87
N LEU A 355 -5.90 -18.85 -12.30
CA LEU A 355 -7.10 -18.10 -11.92
C LEU A 355 -8.33 -18.78 -12.54
N TYR A 356 -9.33 -19.06 -11.71
CA TYR A 356 -10.67 -19.47 -12.14
C TYR A 356 -11.56 -18.26 -12.35
N SER A 357 -11.56 -17.33 -11.40
CA SER A 357 -12.34 -16.09 -11.50
C SER A 357 -11.58 -14.87 -10.97
N VAL A 358 -11.90 -13.72 -11.57
CA VAL A 358 -11.42 -12.39 -11.18
C VAL A 358 -12.62 -11.45 -11.13
N ASP A 359 -12.86 -10.88 -9.97
CA ASP A 359 -14.04 -10.10 -9.64
C ASP A 359 -15.35 -10.87 -9.95
N GLU A 360 -16.11 -10.40 -10.94
CA GLU A 360 -17.40 -10.96 -11.35
C GLU A 360 -17.29 -11.80 -12.65
N ARG A 361 -16.09 -12.25 -13.03
CA ARG A 361 -15.86 -12.98 -14.29
C ARG A 361 -15.13 -14.29 -14.04
N VAL A 362 -15.62 -15.34 -14.70
CA VAL A 362 -14.86 -16.58 -14.90
C VAL A 362 -13.82 -16.33 -16.00
N VAL A 363 -12.56 -16.62 -15.71
CA VAL A 363 -11.39 -16.43 -16.60
C VAL A 363 -10.70 -17.76 -16.91
N TRP A 364 -11.31 -18.88 -16.47
CA TRP A 364 -10.79 -20.22 -16.69
C TRP A 364 -10.80 -20.58 -18.18
N PRO A 365 -9.68 -20.99 -18.79
CA PRO A 365 -9.64 -21.30 -20.20
C PRO A 365 -10.50 -22.51 -20.52
N ASP A 366 -11.30 -22.41 -21.57
CA ASP A 366 -12.12 -23.52 -22.02
C ASP A 366 -11.23 -24.61 -22.65
N ALA A 367 -11.33 -25.86 -22.19
CA ALA A 367 -10.51 -26.97 -22.71
C ALA A 367 -10.87 -27.36 -24.16
N SER A 368 -11.93 -26.76 -24.71
CA SER A 368 -12.42 -26.91 -26.08
C SER A 368 -11.65 -26.06 -27.10
N ALA A 369 -10.96 -24.99 -26.69
CA ALA A 369 -10.36 -24.01 -27.61
C ALA A 369 -8.98 -24.39 -28.18
N GLY A 370 -8.45 -25.57 -27.82
CA GLY A 370 -7.12 -26.05 -28.23
C GLY A 370 -7.11 -27.27 -29.15
N ARG A 371 -8.28 -27.73 -29.64
CA ARG A 371 -8.37 -28.78 -30.66
C ARG A 371 -8.74 -28.15 -31.99
N THR A 372 -7.75 -27.61 -32.68
CA THR A 372 -7.75 -27.58 -34.14
C THR A 372 -7.22 -28.92 -34.61
N ASP A 373 -8.01 -29.59 -35.44
CA ASP A 373 -7.85 -30.96 -35.96
C ASP A 373 -6.45 -31.31 -36.51
#